data_AF-A0A925L4M6-F1
#
_entry.id   AF-A0A925L4M6-F1
#
_cell.length_a   1.000
_cell.length_b   1.000
_cell.length_c   1.000
_cell.angle_alpha   90.00
_cell.angle_beta   90.00
_cell.angle_gamma   90.00
#
_symmetry.space_group_name_H-M   'P 1'
#
loop_
_entity.id
_entity.type
_entity.pdbx_description
1 polymer ?
#
loop_
_entity_poly.entity_id
_entity_poly.type
_entity_poly.pdbx_seq_one_letter_code
_entity_poly.pdbx_strand_id
1 'polypeptide(L)'
;GGMVARATTDGAVWIGQLRGRGPTALKLPAASLLPEAAALPEQPGHHDIWYDEHGSVGFLHFPFHNGAMSTDQCQRLKHAFLEATKRPTKVIALMGGPDFWSNGIHLGTIEAAHSPADESWRNINAMNDLCEAIITCGSHITLAAMQGNGGAGGVFMALAADMVLARTGVVLNPHYKGMGNLYGSEYWTYLLPKRCGAAGALALTQARLPVGTEEARDWGLIDGHFGNTVAEFRAQFERFAFSLATSTDVESRLAAKRLSRLADETEKPLSAYRAEELEHMKLNFYGFDPSYHVARWNFIRRVPKSRTPLYLARHRAK
;
A
#
# COMPACT_ATOMS: atom_id res chain seq x y z
N GLY A 1 7.17 16.09 2.92
CA GLY A 1 5.88 15.43 2.70
C GLY A 1 4.66 16.26 3.10
N GLY A 2 4.49 17.47 2.58
CA GLY A 2 3.24 18.24 2.70
C GLY A 2 2.81 18.66 4.12
N MET A 3 3.72 18.63 5.09
CA MET A 3 3.49 19.04 6.48
C MET A 3 3.99 20.47 6.71
N VAL A 4 3.40 21.15 7.70
CA VAL A 4 3.78 22.52 8.05
C VAL A 4 4.24 22.56 9.50
N ALA A 5 5.41 23.14 9.75
CA ALA A 5 5.89 23.41 11.10
C ALA A 5 5.23 24.68 11.65
N ARG A 6 4.63 24.58 12.84
CA ARG A 6 4.03 25.72 13.54
C ARG A 6 4.81 25.99 14.81
N ALA A 7 5.32 27.21 14.96
CA ALA A 7 5.97 27.65 16.19
C ALA A 7 5.02 27.57 17.40
N THR A 8 5.53 27.08 18.52
CA THR A 8 4.90 27.06 19.86
C THR A 8 5.62 28.03 20.78
N THR A 9 5.24 28.07 22.07
CA THR A 9 5.88 28.93 23.09
C THR A 9 7.36 28.62 23.32
N ASP A 10 7.78 27.40 23.02
CA ASP A 10 9.08 26.83 23.40
C ASP A 10 9.74 26.01 22.26
N GLY A 11 9.17 26.00 21.07
CA GLY A 11 9.66 25.20 19.95
C GLY A 11 8.74 25.22 18.74
N ALA A 12 8.54 24.06 18.11
CA ALA A 12 7.66 23.91 16.98
C ALA A 12 6.99 22.53 16.95
N VAL A 13 5.80 22.46 16.36
CA VAL A 13 5.07 21.21 16.12
C VAL A 13 4.83 21.05 14.63
N TRP A 14 5.10 19.85 14.12
CA TRP A 14 4.79 19.48 12.74
C TRP A 14 3.34 19.04 12.61
N ILE A 15 2.58 19.73 11.75
CA ILE A 15 1.18 19.43 11.47
C ILE A 15 1.08 18.85 10.07
N GLY A 16 0.74 17.56 9.99
CA GLY A 16 0.70 16.87 8.70
C GLY A 16 -0.65 16.91 8.00
N GLN A 17 -1.73 17.10 8.74
CA GLN A 17 -3.09 17.05 8.21
C GLN A 17 -3.93 18.14 8.83
N LEU A 18 -4.72 18.82 8.01
CA LEU A 18 -5.66 19.86 8.42
C LEU A 18 -7.04 19.55 7.89
N ARG A 19 -8.05 20.19 8.48
CA ARG A 19 -9.42 20.19 7.99
C ARG A 19 -9.99 21.58 8.24
N GLY A 20 -10.62 22.16 7.22
CA GLY A 20 -11.36 23.42 7.37
C GLY A 20 -12.48 23.33 8.41
N ARG A 21 -13.01 24.47 8.85
CA ARG A 21 -14.04 24.53 9.93
C ARG A 21 -15.48 24.25 9.46
N GLY A 22 -15.68 23.91 8.19
CA GLY A 22 -17.00 23.60 7.63
C GLY A 22 -17.43 22.14 7.79
N PRO A 23 -18.74 21.83 7.82
CA PRO A 23 -19.25 20.46 7.91
C PRO A 23 -18.87 19.60 6.70
N THR A 24 -18.58 20.25 5.56
CA THR A 24 -18.14 19.62 4.32
C THR A 24 -16.62 19.71 4.12
N ALA A 25 -15.83 20.10 5.12
CA ALA A 25 -14.39 20.16 4.97
C ALA A 25 -13.77 18.75 4.99
N LEU A 26 -12.87 18.50 4.05
CA LEU A 26 -12.10 17.25 3.99
C LEU A 26 -10.83 17.36 4.84
N LYS A 27 -10.41 16.23 5.42
CA LYS A 27 -9.08 16.12 6.04
C LYS A 27 -8.07 15.87 4.92
N LEU A 28 -7.11 16.78 4.76
CA LEU A 28 -6.13 16.79 3.68
C LEU A 28 -4.73 17.11 4.23
N PRO A 29 -3.65 16.84 3.46
CA PRO A 29 -2.31 17.30 3.80
C PRO A 29 -2.29 18.79 4.12
N ALA A 30 -1.60 19.19 5.19
CA ALA A 30 -1.67 20.57 5.70
C ALA A 30 -1.29 21.61 4.64
N ALA A 31 -0.22 21.36 3.87
CA ALA A 31 0.23 22.25 2.81
C ALA A 31 -0.79 22.44 1.67
N SER A 32 -1.72 21.47 1.46
CA SER A 32 -2.77 21.60 0.44
C SER A 32 -3.90 22.56 0.84
N LEU A 33 -4.05 22.83 2.14
CA LEU A 33 -5.06 23.77 2.67
C LEU A 33 -4.48 25.14 3.02
N LEU A 34 -3.16 25.29 2.94
CA LEU A 34 -2.42 26.51 3.28
C LEU A 34 -1.54 26.87 2.06
N PRO A 35 -2.07 27.57 1.04
CA PRO A 35 -1.29 27.95 -0.14
C PRO A 35 0.00 28.70 0.20
N GLU A 36 0.00 29.49 1.27
CA GLU A 36 1.17 30.20 1.80
C GLU A 36 2.30 29.26 2.24
N ALA A 37 2.02 27.99 2.50
CA ALA A 37 3.03 27.01 2.87
C ALA A 37 4.06 26.76 1.76
N ALA A 38 3.70 27.02 0.49
CA ALA A 38 4.61 26.89 -0.64
C ALA A 38 5.77 27.90 -0.60
N ALA A 39 5.63 29.00 0.14
CA ALA A 39 6.67 30.01 0.31
C ALA A 39 7.57 29.78 1.54
N LEU A 40 7.27 28.75 2.35
CA LEU A 40 8.02 28.47 3.57
C LEU A 40 9.32 27.72 3.24
N PRO A 41 10.41 27.95 3.99
CA PRO A 41 11.64 27.19 3.83
C PRO A 41 11.42 25.72 4.22
N GLU A 42 12.04 24.82 3.48
CA GLU A 42 12.10 23.41 3.88
C GLU A 42 12.99 23.27 5.12
N GLN A 43 12.46 22.61 6.15
CA GLN A 43 13.19 22.36 7.40
C GLN A 43 13.37 20.85 7.59
N PRO A 44 14.57 20.40 8.01
CA PRO A 44 14.79 19.02 8.40
C PRO A 44 13.99 18.69 9.68
N GLY A 45 13.62 17.42 9.86
CA GLY A 45 13.11 16.93 11.16
C GLY A 45 11.82 16.12 11.13
N HIS A 46 11.04 16.14 10.06
CA HIS A 46 9.94 15.18 9.88
C HIS A 46 9.97 14.54 8.50
N HIS A 47 10.05 13.21 8.50
CA HIS A 47 10.14 12.40 7.30
C HIS A 47 8.93 11.47 7.22
N ASP A 48 8.15 11.60 6.16
CA ASP A 48 7.09 10.64 5.83
C ASP A 48 7.63 9.46 5.00
N ILE A 49 8.89 9.54 4.55
CA ILE A 49 9.69 8.47 3.96
C ILE A 49 11.13 8.62 4.43
N TRP A 50 11.76 7.56 4.93
CA TRP A 50 13.19 7.53 5.22
C TRP A 50 13.77 6.13 5.02
N TYR A 51 15.09 6.06 4.88
CA TYR A 51 15.84 4.83 4.68
C TYR A 51 16.90 4.69 5.78
N ASP A 52 16.87 3.56 6.48
CA ASP A 52 17.89 3.17 7.44
C ASP A 52 18.69 1.98 6.88
N GLU A 53 20.02 2.07 6.90
CA GLU A 53 20.90 0.98 6.46
C GLU A 53 21.56 0.34 7.67
N HIS A 54 21.31 -0.94 7.91
CA HIS A 54 22.00 -1.70 8.93
C HIS A 54 22.60 -2.94 8.29
N GLY A 55 23.93 -3.07 8.32
CA GLY A 55 24.63 -4.20 7.70
C GLY A 55 24.20 -4.41 6.25
N SER A 56 23.74 -5.61 5.92
CA SER A 56 23.31 -5.99 4.56
C SER A 56 21.82 -5.77 4.27
N VAL A 57 21.11 -5.02 5.14
CA VAL A 57 19.67 -4.78 5.02
C VAL A 57 19.38 -3.29 4.98
N GLY A 58 18.61 -2.87 3.98
CA GLY A 58 18.03 -1.54 3.90
C GLY A 58 16.57 -1.53 4.34
N PHE A 59 16.21 -0.67 5.29
CA PHE A 59 14.85 -0.51 5.80
C PHE A 59 14.25 0.78 5.25
N LEU A 60 13.26 0.66 4.36
CA LEU A 60 12.55 1.78 3.75
C LEU A 60 11.21 1.98 4.45
N HIS A 61 11.11 3.06 5.21
CA HIS A 61 9.94 3.41 6.02
C HIS A 61 9.05 4.41 5.31
N PHE A 62 7.73 4.24 5.46
CA PHE A 62 6.73 5.12 4.85
C PHE A 62 5.43 5.13 5.68
N PRO A 63 5.41 5.69 6.89
CA PRO A 63 4.23 5.70 7.76
C PRO A 63 3.21 6.75 7.31
N PHE A 64 2.71 6.62 6.08
CA PHE A 64 1.73 7.54 5.53
C PHE A 64 0.46 7.57 6.37
N HIS A 65 -0.08 8.77 6.57
CA HIS A 65 -1.24 8.98 7.42
C HIS A 65 -2.44 8.12 6.97
N ASN A 66 -3.01 7.34 7.89
CA ASN A 66 -4.06 6.35 7.62
C ASN A 66 -3.70 5.32 6.51
N GLY A 67 -2.42 5.13 6.20
CA GLY A 67 -1.97 4.27 5.10
C GLY A 67 -2.44 4.72 3.70
N ALA A 68 -2.97 5.94 3.56
CA ALA A 68 -3.48 6.43 2.28
C ALA A 68 -2.33 7.01 1.44
N MET A 69 -2.18 6.53 0.21
CA MET A 69 -1.03 6.84 -0.65
C MET A 69 -1.45 7.72 -1.83
N SER A 70 -1.15 9.02 -1.75
CA SER A 70 -1.42 9.96 -2.85
C SER A 70 -0.48 9.72 -4.03
N THR A 71 -0.80 10.29 -5.19
CA THR A 71 0.04 10.24 -6.38
C THR A 71 1.50 10.63 -6.08
N ASP A 72 1.70 11.77 -5.41
CA ASP A 72 3.04 12.26 -5.00
C ASP A 72 3.75 11.26 -4.05
N GLN A 73 3.03 10.75 -3.04
CA GLN A 73 3.62 9.81 -2.09
C GLN A 73 4.05 8.50 -2.77
N CYS A 74 3.26 7.97 -3.70
CA CYS A 74 3.65 6.80 -4.49
C CYS A 74 4.90 7.09 -5.33
N GLN A 75 4.98 8.26 -5.98
CA GLN A 75 6.13 8.65 -6.80
C GLN A 75 7.39 8.82 -5.96
N ARG A 76 7.31 9.51 -4.81
CA ARG A 76 8.44 9.66 -3.88
C ARG A 76 8.88 8.33 -3.28
N LEU A 77 7.95 7.45 -2.95
CA LEU A 77 8.28 6.12 -2.42
C LEU A 77 8.94 5.25 -3.49
N LYS A 78 8.47 5.30 -4.74
CA LYS A 78 9.14 4.64 -5.88
C LYS A 78 10.56 5.17 -6.03
N HIS A 79 10.74 6.49 -6.01
CA HIS A 79 12.08 7.08 -6.11
C HIS A 79 12.99 6.61 -4.97
N ALA A 80 12.54 6.67 -3.72
CA ALA A 80 13.30 6.20 -2.56
C ALA A 80 13.63 4.70 -2.66
N PHE A 81 12.70 3.88 -3.15
CA PHE A 81 12.94 2.46 -3.42
C PHE A 81 14.03 2.27 -4.48
N LEU A 82 13.97 3.01 -5.60
CA LEU A 82 15.00 2.96 -6.64
C LEU A 82 16.37 3.46 -6.16
N GLU A 83 16.44 4.40 -5.21
CA GLU A 83 17.71 4.77 -4.58
C GLU A 83 18.20 3.66 -3.64
N ALA A 84 17.31 3.00 -2.89
CA ALA A 84 17.65 1.87 -2.05
C ALA A 84 18.22 0.69 -2.87
N THR A 85 17.74 0.44 -4.10
CA THR A 85 18.28 -0.63 -4.96
C THR A 85 19.71 -0.39 -5.46
N LYS A 86 20.26 0.83 -5.29
CA LYS A 86 21.65 1.16 -5.61
C LYS A 86 22.60 0.95 -4.44
N ARG A 87 22.09 0.69 -3.24
CA ARG A 87 22.89 0.51 -2.03
C ARG A 87 23.52 -0.90 -2.03
N PRO A 88 24.68 -1.08 -1.38
CA PRO A 88 25.39 -2.37 -1.35
C PRO A 88 24.75 -3.37 -0.36
N THR A 89 23.43 -3.34 -0.21
CA THR A 89 22.65 -4.27 0.61
C THR A 89 22.25 -5.50 -0.19
N LYS A 90 21.72 -6.53 0.49
CA LYS A 90 21.16 -7.74 -0.15
C LYS A 90 19.65 -7.84 -0.01
N VAL A 91 19.10 -7.17 1.01
CA VAL A 91 17.67 -7.16 1.32
C VAL A 91 17.17 -5.73 1.43
N ILE A 92 16.00 -5.45 0.85
CA ILE A 92 15.23 -4.22 1.10
C ILE A 92 13.95 -4.59 1.82
N ALA A 93 13.78 -4.08 3.03
CA ALA A 93 12.55 -4.21 3.80
C ALA A 93 11.70 -2.94 3.64
N LEU A 94 10.52 -3.10 3.03
CA LEU A 94 9.47 -2.09 3.03
C LEU A 94 8.77 -2.16 4.39
N MET A 95 8.80 -1.06 5.15
CA MET A 95 8.39 -1.08 6.55
C MET A 95 6.99 -0.53 6.81
N GLY A 96 6.39 0.22 5.89
CA GLY A 96 5.10 0.88 6.11
C GLY A 96 5.08 1.73 7.38
N GLY A 97 3.93 1.79 8.05
CA GLY A 97 3.76 2.39 9.37
C GLY A 97 3.28 1.40 10.45
N PRO A 98 3.41 1.78 11.74
CA PRO A 98 2.99 0.93 12.86
C PRO A 98 1.47 0.71 12.92
N ASP A 99 0.69 1.70 12.50
CA ASP A 99 -0.78 1.63 12.51
C ASP A 99 -1.32 1.01 11.21
N PHE A 100 -0.68 1.32 10.08
CA PHE A 100 -1.06 0.87 8.76
C PHE A 100 0.15 0.53 7.91
N TRP A 101 0.09 -0.61 7.23
CA TRP A 101 0.95 -0.90 6.10
C TRP A 101 0.61 0.03 4.92
N SER A 102 -0.60 -0.12 4.39
CA SER A 102 -1.16 0.68 3.30
C SER A 102 -2.64 0.35 3.13
N ASN A 103 -3.45 1.37 2.82
CA ASN A 103 -4.85 1.25 2.43
C ASN A 103 -5.07 1.59 0.94
N GLY A 104 -4.00 1.68 0.16
CA GLY A 104 -4.01 1.99 -1.27
C GLY A 104 -4.14 3.47 -1.58
N ILE A 105 -4.75 3.80 -2.73
CA ILE A 105 -4.86 5.17 -3.25
C ILE A 105 -5.51 6.15 -2.28
N HIS A 106 -5.08 7.42 -2.31
CA HIS A 106 -5.52 8.40 -1.33
C HIS A 106 -6.86 9.05 -1.72
N LEU A 107 -7.96 8.40 -1.30
CA LEU A 107 -9.33 8.85 -1.59
C LEU A 107 -9.62 10.30 -1.17
N GLY A 108 -8.95 10.82 -0.13
CA GLY A 108 -9.10 12.21 0.29
C GLY A 108 -8.57 13.24 -0.73
N THR A 109 -7.35 13.04 -1.27
CA THR A 109 -6.78 13.92 -2.30
C THR A 109 -7.50 13.75 -3.62
N ILE A 110 -7.93 12.52 -3.95
CA ILE A 110 -8.79 12.24 -5.10
C ILE A 110 -10.10 13.03 -5.02
N GLU A 111 -10.79 12.98 -3.89
CA GLU A 111 -12.07 13.69 -3.72
C GLU A 111 -11.91 15.21 -3.72
N ALA A 112 -10.74 15.73 -3.33
CA ALA A 112 -10.43 17.16 -3.35
C ALA A 112 -9.97 17.67 -4.72
N ALA A 113 -9.60 16.79 -5.66
CA ALA A 113 -9.11 17.18 -6.96
C ALA A 113 -10.22 17.77 -7.84
N HIS A 114 -9.85 18.65 -8.77
CA HIS A 114 -10.78 19.22 -9.77
C HIS A 114 -11.50 18.13 -10.57
N SER A 115 -10.76 17.10 -10.97
CA SER A 115 -11.31 15.90 -11.60
C SER A 115 -10.89 14.69 -10.77
N PRO A 116 -11.80 14.16 -9.92
CA PRO A 116 -11.51 12.97 -9.14
C PRO A 116 -11.24 11.73 -10.01
N ALA A 117 -11.83 11.63 -11.20
CA ALA A 117 -11.52 10.56 -12.14
C ALA A 117 -10.05 10.62 -12.59
N ASP A 118 -9.58 11.80 -13.00
CA ASP A 118 -8.18 11.98 -13.44
C ASP A 118 -7.19 11.79 -12.29
N GLU A 119 -7.50 12.26 -11.08
CA GLU A 119 -6.65 12.00 -9.92
C GLU A 119 -6.64 10.51 -9.55
N SER A 120 -7.77 9.81 -9.68
CA SER A 120 -7.81 8.35 -9.48
C SER A 120 -6.92 7.62 -10.49
N TRP A 121 -6.98 8.03 -11.77
CA TRP A 121 -6.16 7.49 -12.83
C TRP A 121 -4.66 7.74 -12.62
N ARG A 122 -4.28 8.96 -12.21
CA ARG A 122 -2.90 9.29 -11.85
C ARG A 122 -2.43 8.46 -10.65
N ASN A 123 -3.26 8.36 -9.61
CA ASN A 123 -2.86 7.70 -8.37
C ASN A 123 -2.70 6.18 -8.55
N ILE A 124 -3.59 5.51 -9.30
CA ILE A 124 -3.44 4.07 -9.56
C ILE A 124 -2.21 3.79 -10.42
N ASN A 125 -1.91 4.64 -11.41
CA ASN A 125 -0.71 4.49 -12.23
C ASN A 125 0.56 4.70 -11.40
N ALA A 126 0.58 5.70 -10.52
CA ALA A 126 1.72 5.91 -9.61
C ALA A 126 1.92 4.75 -8.63
N MET A 127 0.85 4.11 -8.15
CA MET A 127 0.97 2.93 -7.29
C MET A 127 1.43 1.70 -8.08
N ASN A 128 0.92 1.48 -9.30
CA ASN A 128 1.41 0.44 -10.19
C ASN A 128 2.89 0.62 -10.53
N ASP A 129 3.32 1.85 -10.79
CA ASP A 129 4.72 2.18 -11.05
C ASP A 129 5.65 1.81 -9.89
N LEU A 130 5.16 1.93 -8.65
CA LEU A 130 5.88 1.47 -7.45
C LEU A 130 5.88 -0.06 -7.38
N CYS A 131 4.72 -0.72 -7.56
CA CYS A 131 4.64 -2.18 -7.57
C CYS A 131 5.56 -2.80 -8.63
N GLU A 132 5.56 -2.24 -9.85
CA GLU A 132 6.42 -2.68 -10.95
C GLU A 132 7.90 -2.60 -10.57
N ALA A 133 8.32 -1.50 -9.94
CA ALA A 133 9.70 -1.34 -9.47
C ALA A 133 10.08 -2.42 -8.45
N ILE A 134 9.17 -2.78 -7.54
CA ILE A 134 9.40 -3.82 -6.52
C ILE A 134 9.47 -5.21 -7.19
N ILE A 135 8.50 -5.55 -8.05
CA ILE A 135 8.43 -6.85 -8.74
C ILE A 135 9.68 -7.08 -9.61
N THR A 136 10.13 -6.04 -10.31
CA THR A 136 11.29 -6.12 -11.23
C THR A 136 12.63 -5.96 -10.52
N CYS A 137 12.65 -5.78 -9.19
CA CYS A 137 13.89 -5.65 -8.42
C CYS A 137 14.66 -6.97 -8.37
N GLY A 138 15.56 -7.19 -9.33
CA GLY A 138 16.42 -8.37 -9.39
C GLY A 138 17.72 -8.28 -8.58
N SER A 139 18.01 -7.11 -7.99
CA SER A 139 19.25 -6.85 -7.23
C SER A 139 19.16 -7.16 -5.74
N HIS A 140 17.94 -7.11 -5.18
CA HIS A 140 17.68 -7.32 -3.75
C HIS A 140 16.52 -8.28 -3.56
N ILE A 141 16.56 -9.03 -2.44
CA ILE A 141 15.37 -9.69 -1.92
C ILE A 141 14.53 -8.61 -1.22
N THR A 142 13.25 -8.57 -1.53
CA THR A 142 12.30 -7.56 -1.07
C THR A 142 11.36 -8.16 -0.03
N LEU A 143 11.20 -7.50 1.10
CA LEU A 143 10.32 -7.92 2.19
C LEU A 143 9.27 -6.86 2.45
N ALA A 144 8.00 -7.25 2.56
CA ALA A 144 6.93 -6.39 3.08
C ALA A 144 6.72 -6.67 4.57
N ALA A 145 7.00 -5.68 5.42
CA ALA A 145 6.81 -5.75 6.87
C ALA A 145 5.46 -5.14 7.27
N MET A 146 4.39 -5.93 7.28
CA MET A 146 3.06 -5.47 7.63
C MET A 146 2.90 -5.34 9.15
N GLN A 147 3.37 -4.22 9.71
CA GLN A 147 3.27 -3.92 11.14
C GLN A 147 1.82 -3.59 11.57
N GLY A 148 1.11 -2.91 10.67
CA GLY A 148 -0.26 -2.43 10.84
C GLY A 148 -1.19 -2.94 9.76
N ASN A 149 -2.46 -2.52 9.84
CA ASN A 149 -3.51 -3.02 8.97
C ASN A 149 -3.27 -2.67 7.50
N GLY A 150 -3.79 -3.52 6.61
CA GLY A 150 -3.74 -3.34 5.17
C GLY A 150 -5.14 -3.43 4.55
N GLY A 151 -5.41 -2.63 3.52
CA GLY A 151 -6.70 -2.64 2.84
C GLY A 151 -6.59 -2.36 1.35
N ALA A 152 -7.53 -2.90 0.58
CA ALA A 152 -7.66 -2.69 -0.85
C ALA A 152 -6.31 -2.90 -1.57
N GLY A 153 -5.90 -1.94 -2.42
CA GLY A 153 -4.64 -1.98 -3.16
C GLY A 153 -3.39 -2.05 -2.28
N GLY A 154 -3.48 -1.61 -1.02
CA GLY A 154 -2.37 -1.75 -0.08
C GLY A 154 -2.01 -3.19 0.22
N VAL A 155 -3.00 -4.11 0.26
CA VAL A 155 -2.71 -5.54 0.44
C VAL A 155 -2.02 -6.10 -0.80
N PHE A 156 -2.51 -5.79 -1.99
CA PHE A 156 -1.93 -6.26 -3.25
C PHE A 156 -0.54 -5.68 -3.51
N MET A 157 -0.29 -4.44 -3.11
CA MET A 157 1.05 -3.83 -3.12
C MET A 157 2.04 -4.61 -2.25
N ALA A 158 1.62 -5.18 -1.11
CA ALA A 158 2.50 -6.02 -0.30
C ALA A 158 2.99 -7.25 -1.07
N LEU A 159 2.11 -7.84 -1.90
CA LEU A 159 2.41 -9.04 -2.67
C LEU A 159 3.47 -8.81 -3.76
N ALA A 160 3.76 -7.55 -4.10
CA ALA A 160 4.83 -7.20 -5.02
C ALA A 160 6.22 -7.57 -4.46
N ALA A 161 6.36 -7.63 -3.13
CA ALA A 161 7.56 -8.09 -2.46
C ALA A 161 7.70 -9.62 -2.55
N ASP A 162 8.94 -10.10 -2.49
CA ASP A 162 9.23 -11.54 -2.52
C ASP A 162 8.63 -12.27 -1.33
N MET A 163 8.65 -11.64 -0.15
CA MET A 163 8.01 -12.18 1.05
C MET A 163 7.20 -11.12 1.79
N VAL A 164 6.06 -11.53 2.31
CA VAL A 164 5.13 -10.72 3.08
C VAL A 164 5.03 -11.30 4.48
N LEU A 165 5.50 -10.54 5.47
CA LEU A 165 5.48 -10.92 6.88
C LEU A 165 4.62 -9.92 7.66
N ALA A 166 3.71 -10.42 8.48
CA ALA A 166 2.77 -9.58 9.22
C ALA A 166 2.93 -9.72 10.73
N ARG A 167 2.62 -8.65 11.46
CA ARG A 167 2.44 -8.73 12.92
C ARG A 167 1.20 -9.54 13.25
N THR A 168 1.26 -10.44 14.23
CA THR A 168 0.07 -11.18 14.69
C THR A 168 -1.05 -10.22 15.08
N GLY A 169 -2.25 -10.46 14.56
CA GLY A 169 -3.43 -9.63 14.82
C GLY A 169 -3.60 -8.43 13.88
N VAL A 170 -2.74 -8.29 12.86
CA VAL A 170 -3.03 -7.43 11.71
C VAL A 170 -4.29 -7.92 10.98
N VAL A 171 -5.11 -6.96 10.56
CA VAL A 171 -6.33 -7.22 9.78
C VAL A 171 -6.13 -6.74 8.35
N LEU A 172 -6.41 -7.64 7.41
CA LEU A 172 -6.31 -7.39 5.98
C LEU A 172 -7.71 -7.30 5.35
N ASN A 173 -7.94 -6.32 4.49
CA ASN A 173 -9.16 -6.23 3.68
C ASN A 173 -8.80 -6.31 2.19
N PRO A 174 -8.47 -7.52 1.67
CA PRO A 174 -7.93 -7.69 0.32
C PRO A 174 -9.04 -7.68 -0.76
N HIS A 175 -9.93 -6.69 -0.71
CA HIS A 175 -11.05 -6.60 -1.62
C HIS A 175 -11.48 -5.15 -1.88
N TYR A 176 -12.17 -4.95 -3.01
CA TYR A 176 -12.69 -3.65 -3.43
C TYR A 176 -14.21 -3.51 -3.33
N LYS A 177 -14.90 -4.53 -2.79
CA LYS A 177 -16.37 -4.58 -2.70
C LYS A 177 -17.01 -3.41 -1.95
N GLY A 178 -16.29 -2.82 -0.99
CA GLY A 178 -16.72 -1.62 -0.25
C GLY A 178 -16.56 -0.31 -1.01
N MET A 179 -15.78 -0.31 -2.11
CA MET A 179 -15.39 0.86 -2.87
C MET A 179 -15.90 0.79 -4.30
N GLY A 180 -17.21 0.57 -4.47
CA GLY A 180 -17.85 0.54 -5.79
C GLY A 180 -17.42 -0.62 -6.68
N ASN A 181 -16.88 -1.71 -6.08
CA ASN A 181 -16.41 -2.88 -6.80
C ASN A 181 -15.34 -2.53 -7.87
N LEU A 182 -14.38 -1.67 -7.50
CA LEU A 182 -13.16 -1.49 -8.29
C LEU A 182 -12.58 -2.85 -8.64
N TYR A 183 -12.05 -2.97 -9.86
CA TYR A 183 -11.38 -4.21 -10.29
C TYR A 183 -10.10 -4.46 -9.49
N GLY A 184 -9.35 -3.40 -9.18
CA GLY A 184 -8.03 -3.47 -8.60
C GLY A 184 -6.95 -3.54 -9.66
N SER A 185 -5.72 -3.14 -9.32
CA SER A 185 -4.58 -3.33 -10.21
C SER A 185 -3.40 -3.84 -9.38
N GLU A 186 -2.35 -3.05 -9.16
CA GLU A 186 -1.20 -3.47 -8.35
C GLU A 186 -0.61 -4.84 -8.78
N TYR A 187 -0.85 -5.25 -10.03
CA TYR A 187 -0.49 -6.56 -10.57
C TYR A 187 -1.13 -7.75 -9.83
N TRP A 188 -2.30 -7.55 -9.21
CA TRP A 188 -2.97 -8.61 -8.45
C TRP A 188 -3.28 -9.83 -9.33
N THR A 189 -3.58 -9.64 -10.63
CA THR A 189 -3.86 -10.74 -11.56
C THR A 189 -2.61 -11.56 -11.90
N TYR A 190 -1.41 -11.01 -11.70
CA TYR A 190 -0.14 -11.72 -11.80
C TYR A 190 0.28 -12.33 -10.45
N LEU A 191 0.18 -11.55 -9.37
CA LEU A 191 0.74 -11.91 -8.05
C LEU A 191 -0.14 -12.88 -7.26
N LEU A 192 -1.44 -12.64 -7.23
CA LEU A 192 -2.34 -13.38 -6.35
C LEU A 192 -2.50 -14.86 -6.78
N PRO A 193 -2.69 -15.19 -8.08
CA PRO A 193 -2.78 -16.59 -8.50
C PRO A 193 -1.52 -17.40 -8.21
N LYS A 194 -0.34 -16.78 -8.20
CA LYS A 194 0.93 -17.45 -7.85
C LYS A 194 1.01 -17.86 -6.38
N ARG A 195 0.29 -17.14 -5.51
CA ARG A 195 0.27 -17.38 -4.07
C ARG A 195 -0.78 -18.40 -3.67
N CYS A 196 -2.00 -18.29 -4.21
CA CYS A 196 -3.15 -19.06 -3.75
C CYS A 196 -3.90 -19.84 -4.85
N GLY A 197 -3.33 -19.89 -6.06
CA GLY A 197 -4.00 -20.43 -7.25
C GLY A 197 -5.14 -19.54 -7.75
N ALA A 198 -5.61 -19.79 -8.97
CA ALA A 198 -6.67 -19.00 -9.60
C ALA A 198 -8.00 -19.06 -8.82
N ALA A 199 -8.36 -20.24 -8.30
CA ALA A 199 -9.59 -20.41 -7.51
C ALA A 199 -9.52 -19.67 -6.17
N GLY A 200 -8.38 -19.73 -5.48
CA GLY A 200 -8.14 -18.97 -4.25
C GLY A 200 -8.15 -17.46 -4.49
N ALA A 201 -7.54 -17.02 -5.59
CA ALA A 201 -7.51 -15.61 -5.97
C ALA A 201 -8.92 -15.05 -6.21
N LEU A 202 -9.77 -15.82 -6.89
CA LEU A 202 -11.18 -15.48 -7.07
C LEU A 202 -11.94 -15.48 -5.75
N ALA A 203 -11.80 -16.53 -4.93
CA ALA A 203 -12.49 -16.62 -3.64
C ALA A 203 -12.15 -15.42 -2.73
N LEU A 204 -10.86 -15.06 -2.66
CA LEU A 204 -10.35 -13.98 -1.82
C LEU A 204 -10.82 -12.60 -2.29
N THR A 205 -10.76 -12.32 -3.59
CA THR A 205 -11.23 -11.03 -4.15
C THR A 205 -12.75 -10.87 -4.07
N GLN A 206 -13.50 -11.96 -3.95
CA GLN A 206 -14.95 -11.95 -3.73
C GLN A 206 -15.34 -11.93 -2.25
N ALA A 207 -14.49 -12.46 -1.35
CA ALA A 207 -14.71 -12.47 0.09
C ALA A 207 -14.72 -11.02 0.62
N ARG A 208 -15.92 -10.48 0.89
CA ARG A 208 -16.15 -9.10 1.38
C ARG A 208 -15.89 -8.95 2.89
N LEU A 209 -15.05 -9.79 3.46
CA LEU A 209 -14.80 -9.84 4.91
C LEU A 209 -13.32 -9.59 5.21
N PRO A 210 -13.03 -9.01 6.39
CA PRO A 210 -11.65 -8.90 6.85
C PRO A 210 -11.04 -10.29 7.07
N VAL A 211 -9.76 -10.41 6.74
CA VAL A 211 -8.94 -11.61 6.87
C VAL A 211 -7.91 -11.37 7.98
N GLY A 212 -7.85 -12.28 8.96
CA GLY A 212 -6.83 -12.25 10.02
C GLY A 212 -5.49 -12.81 9.54
N THR A 213 -4.40 -12.64 10.29
CA THR A 213 -3.07 -13.11 9.86
C THR A 213 -2.95 -14.63 9.72
N GLU A 214 -3.64 -15.40 10.56
CA GLU A 214 -3.65 -16.87 10.47
C GLU A 214 -4.35 -17.33 9.19
N GLU A 215 -5.56 -16.85 8.94
CA GLU A 215 -6.32 -17.11 7.70
C GLU A 215 -5.56 -16.62 6.45
N ALA A 216 -4.93 -15.45 6.52
CA ALA A 216 -4.11 -14.92 5.43
C ALA A 216 -2.92 -15.83 5.10
N ARG A 217 -2.29 -16.44 6.12
CA ARG A 217 -1.20 -17.40 5.91
C ARG A 217 -1.72 -18.69 5.30
N ASP A 218 -2.82 -19.22 5.83
CA ASP A 218 -3.43 -20.46 5.34
C ASP A 218 -3.89 -20.33 3.88
N TRP A 219 -4.30 -19.14 3.47
CA TRP A 219 -4.66 -18.83 2.09
C TRP A 219 -3.44 -18.50 1.20
N GLY A 220 -2.23 -18.46 1.75
CA GLY A 220 -1.00 -18.10 1.02
C GLY A 220 -0.85 -16.59 0.72
N LEU A 221 -1.72 -15.74 1.27
CA LEU A 221 -1.67 -14.29 1.07
C LEU A 221 -0.44 -13.66 1.76
N ILE A 222 0.01 -14.25 2.88
CA ILE A 222 1.25 -13.88 3.56
C ILE A 222 2.13 -15.11 3.80
N ASP A 223 3.44 -14.91 3.89
CA ASP A 223 4.43 -15.97 4.07
C ASP A 223 4.61 -16.35 5.55
N GLY A 224 4.25 -15.46 6.47
CA GLY A 224 4.28 -15.73 7.90
C GLY A 224 3.79 -14.57 8.75
N HIS A 225 3.53 -14.87 10.02
CA HIS A 225 3.20 -13.85 11.01
C HIS A 225 3.81 -14.16 12.37
N PHE A 226 4.18 -13.11 13.11
CA PHE A 226 4.78 -13.22 14.44
C PHE A 226 4.75 -11.88 15.17
N GLY A 227 5.06 -11.88 16.47
CA GLY A 227 5.05 -10.68 17.33
C GLY A 227 3.63 -10.18 17.64
N ASN A 228 3.31 -9.99 18.92
CA ASN A 228 1.98 -9.53 19.33
C ASN A 228 1.93 -8.00 19.39
N THR A 229 3.08 -7.36 19.64
CA THR A 229 3.23 -5.89 19.62
C THR A 229 4.05 -5.43 18.42
N VAL A 230 3.94 -4.14 18.08
CA VAL A 230 4.75 -3.52 17.01
C VAL A 230 6.24 -3.66 17.30
N ALA A 231 6.66 -3.45 18.56
CA ALA A 231 8.05 -3.55 18.96
C ALA A 231 8.58 -5.00 18.83
N GLU A 232 7.80 -5.98 19.28
CA GLU A 232 8.15 -7.40 19.14
C GLU A 232 8.27 -7.82 17.66
N PHE A 233 7.31 -7.41 16.83
CA PHE A 233 7.34 -7.70 15.41
C PHE A 233 8.57 -7.09 14.74
N ARG A 234 8.86 -5.80 14.98
CA ARG A 234 10.06 -5.14 14.42
C ARG A 234 11.34 -5.90 14.78
N ALA A 235 11.54 -6.21 16.07
CA ALA A 235 12.73 -6.91 16.51
C ALA A 235 12.86 -8.31 15.88
N GLN A 236 11.75 -9.04 15.73
CA GLN A 236 11.74 -10.36 15.09
C GLN A 236 11.96 -10.27 13.58
N PHE A 237 11.32 -9.29 12.94
CA PHE A 237 11.43 -9.04 11.50
C PHE A 237 12.84 -8.63 11.12
N GLU A 238 13.48 -7.73 11.88
CA GLU A 238 14.87 -7.35 11.68
C GLU A 238 15.79 -8.57 11.76
N ARG A 239 15.66 -9.42 12.78
CA ARG A 239 16.42 -10.67 12.88
C ARG A 239 16.20 -11.59 11.67
N PHE A 240 14.96 -11.70 11.20
CA PHE A 240 14.63 -12.47 9.99
C PHE A 240 15.33 -11.88 8.76
N ALA A 241 15.23 -10.57 8.55
CA ALA A 241 15.84 -9.87 7.42
C ALA A 241 17.37 -9.99 7.43
N PHE A 242 18.00 -9.87 8.59
CA PHE A 242 19.45 -10.08 8.73
C PHE A 242 19.84 -11.52 8.41
N SER A 243 19.15 -12.50 8.99
CA SER A 243 19.39 -13.92 8.72
C SER A 243 19.31 -14.23 7.23
N LEU A 244 18.31 -13.68 6.54
CA LEU A 244 18.14 -13.81 5.09
C LEU A 244 19.26 -13.11 4.30
N ALA A 245 19.67 -11.91 4.73
CA ALA A 245 20.73 -11.17 4.05
C ALA A 245 22.12 -11.80 4.19
N THR A 246 22.34 -12.56 5.28
CA THR A 246 23.61 -13.25 5.56
C THR A 246 23.56 -14.74 5.22
N SER A 247 22.47 -15.23 4.63
CA SER A 247 22.34 -16.65 4.30
C SER A 247 23.32 -17.03 3.18
N THR A 248 23.87 -18.24 3.25
CA THR A 248 24.83 -18.74 2.24
C THR A 248 24.20 -18.90 0.86
N ASP A 249 22.87 -18.94 0.78
CA ASP A 249 22.08 -19.10 -0.44
C ASP A 249 21.46 -17.78 -0.96
N VAL A 250 21.78 -16.61 -0.38
CA VAL A 250 21.17 -15.34 -0.79
C VAL A 250 21.39 -15.03 -2.28
N GLU A 251 22.60 -15.30 -2.80
CA GLU A 251 22.93 -15.08 -4.21
C GLU A 251 22.21 -16.05 -5.15
N SER A 252 22.05 -17.32 -4.74
CA SER A 252 21.32 -18.30 -5.54
C SER A 252 19.82 -18.00 -5.54
N ARG A 253 19.25 -17.50 -4.44
CA ARG A 253 17.87 -16.99 -4.39
C ARG A 253 17.66 -15.81 -5.33
N LEU A 254 18.58 -14.84 -5.34
CA LEU A 254 18.53 -13.71 -6.25
C LEU A 254 18.64 -14.15 -7.72
N ALA A 255 19.50 -15.12 -8.03
CA ALA A 255 19.60 -15.69 -9.36
C ALA A 255 18.30 -16.41 -9.78
N ALA A 256 17.73 -17.23 -8.89
CA ALA A 256 16.46 -17.92 -9.13
C ALA A 256 15.30 -16.93 -9.34
N LYS A 257 15.23 -15.86 -8.53
CA LYS A 257 14.26 -14.77 -8.69
C LYS A 257 14.35 -14.15 -10.09
N ARG A 258 15.55 -13.79 -10.54
CA ARG A 258 15.77 -13.22 -11.88
C ARG A 258 15.34 -14.18 -12.99
N LEU A 259 15.71 -15.45 -12.88
CA LEU A 259 15.33 -16.48 -13.85
C LEU A 259 13.82 -16.71 -13.90
N SER A 260 13.14 -16.80 -12.74
CA SER A 260 11.69 -16.92 -12.68
C SER A 260 11.01 -15.72 -13.32
N ARG A 261 11.51 -14.50 -13.06
CA ARG A 261 10.94 -13.29 -13.66
C ARG A 261 11.12 -13.29 -15.18
N LEU A 262 12.28 -13.67 -15.69
CA LEU A 262 12.49 -13.84 -17.14
C LEU A 262 11.53 -14.87 -17.72
N ALA A 263 11.33 -16.01 -17.05
CA ALA A 263 10.41 -17.05 -17.51
C ALA A 263 8.97 -16.53 -17.60
N ASP A 264 8.41 -15.93 -16.54
CA ASP A 264 7.03 -15.45 -16.68
C ASP A 264 6.90 -14.24 -17.61
N GLU A 265 7.96 -13.46 -17.85
CA GLU A 265 7.93 -12.40 -18.88
C GLU A 265 7.78 -12.98 -20.30
N THR A 266 8.32 -14.19 -20.54
CA THR A 266 8.11 -14.90 -21.82
C THR A 266 6.71 -15.49 -21.97
N GLU A 267 6.07 -15.86 -20.85
CA GLU A 267 4.69 -16.39 -20.86
C GLU A 267 3.67 -15.26 -21.07
N LYS A 268 3.76 -14.21 -20.24
CA LYS A 268 2.96 -13.00 -20.38
C LYS A 268 3.69 -11.82 -19.73
N PRO A 269 4.01 -10.76 -20.49
CA PRO A 269 4.78 -9.65 -19.96
C PRO A 269 4.00 -8.92 -18.87
N LEU A 270 4.70 -8.38 -17.86
CA LEU A 270 4.06 -7.59 -16.79
C LEU A 270 3.23 -6.43 -17.34
N SER A 271 3.67 -5.82 -18.45
CA SER A 271 2.94 -4.74 -19.12
C SER A 271 1.55 -5.16 -19.58
N ALA A 272 1.35 -6.43 -19.98
CA ALA A 272 0.04 -6.95 -20.40
C ALA A 272 -0.90 -7.10 -19.20
N TYR A 273 -0.43 -7.64 -18.08
CA TYR A 273 -1.22 -7.70 -16.84
C TYR A 273 -1.66 -6.30 -16.39
N ARG A 274 -0.73 -5.33 -16.38
CA ARG A 274 -1.05 -3.94 -16.06
C ARG A 274 -2.07 -3.35 -17.02
N ALA A 275 -1.92 -3.56 -18.33
CA ALA A 275 -2.82 -3.00 -19.33
C ALA A 275 -4.26 -3.51 -19.15
N GLU A 276 -4.43 -4.82 -18.94
CA GLU A 276 -5.73 -5.45 -18.73
C GLU A 276 -6.40 -4.96 -17.43
N GLU A 277 -5.66 -4.92 -16.32
CA GLU A 277 -6.16 -4.38 -15.06
C GLU A 277 -6.57 -2.90 -15.19
N LEU A 278 -5.74 -2.10 -15.87
CA LEU A 278 -6.00 -0.68 -16.07
C LEU A 278 -7.16 -0.41 -17.04
N GLU A 279 -7.44 -1.29 -17.99
CA GLU A 279 -8.64 -1.20 -18.83
C GLU A 279 -9.91 -1.29 -17.98
N HIS A 280 -9.98 -2.26 -17.07
CA HIS A 280 -11.08 -2.38 -16.13
C HIS A 280 -11.16 -1.18 -15.17
N MET A 281 -10.02 -0.74 -14.62
CA MET A 281 -9.99 0.43 -13.73
C MET A 281 -10.40 1.71 -14.45
N LYS A 282 -10.07 1.87 -15.74
CA LYS A 282 -10.51 3.00 -16.57
C LYS A 282 -12.03 3.03 -16.68
N LEU A 283 -12.68 1.87 -16.87
CA LEU A 283 -14.14 1.79 -16.86
C LEU A 283 -14.72 2.14 -15.48
N ASN A 284 -14.07 1.77 -14.38
CA ASN A 284 -14.53 2.17 -13.04
C ASN A 284 -14.42 3.69 -12.78
N PHE A 285 -13.47 4.39 -13.41
CA PHE A 285 -13.23 5.82 -13.21
C PHE A 285 -13.92 6.74 -14.22
N TYR A 286 -14.15 6.26 -15.44
CA TYR A 286 -14.67 7.07 -16.55
C TYR A 286 -15.91 6.48 -17.21
N GLY A 287 -16.27 5.24 -16.87
CA GLY A 287 -17.46 4.59 -17.40
C GLY A 287 -18.75 5.23 -16.92
N PHE A 288 -19.86 4.82 -17.53
CA PHE A 288 -21.19 5.34 -17.19
C PHE A 288 -21.63 4.96 -15.77
N ASP A 289 -21.16 3.83 -15.23
CA ASP A 289 -21.48 3.39 -13.86
C ASP A 289 -20.69 4.21 -12.82
N PRO A 290 -21.35 5.07 -12.00
CA PRO A 290 -20.67 5.93 -11.04
C PRO A 290 -20.39 5.24 -9.70
N SER A 291 -20.54 3.91 -9.60
CA SER A 291 -20.45 3.15 -8.34
C SER A 291 -19.21 3.47 -7.51
N TYR A 292 -18.05 3.60 -8.16
CA TYR A 292 -16.81 4.01 -7.49
C TYR A 292 -16.91 5.41 -6.89
N HIS A 293 -17.34 6.40 -7.67
CA HIS A 293 -17.45 7.79 -7.22
C HIS A 293 -18.45 7.95 -6.07
N VAL A 294 -19.60 7.27 -6.16
CA VAL A 294 -20.61 7.25 -5.10
C VAL A 294 -20.07 6.60 -3.83
N ALA A 295 -19.35 5.48 -3.95
CA ALA A 295 -18.75 4.81 -2.81
C ALA A 295 -17.67 5.67 -2.14
N ARG A 296 -16.79 6.30 -2.94
CA ARG A 296 -15.75 7.21 -2.46
C ARG A 296 -16.35 8.40 -1.72
N TRP A 297 -17.35 9.06 -2.30
CA TRP A 297 -18.03 10.19 -1.66
C TRP A 297 -18.60 9.78 -0.31
N ASN A 298 -19.34 8.67 -0.25
CA ASN A 298 -19.91 8.16 1.00
C ASN A 298 -18.84 7.82 2.06
N PHE A 299 -17.72 7.25 1.63
CA PHE A 299 -16.61 6.89 2.50
C PHE A 299 -15.95 8.13 3.11
N ILE A 300 -15.55 9.10 2.27
CA ILE A 300 -14.86 10.31 2.69
C ILE A 300 -15.75 11.19 3.58
N ARG A 301 -17.05 11.27 3.25
CA ARG A 301 -18.04 12.03 4.03
C ARG A 301 -18.57 11.28 5.24
N ARG A 302 -18.18 10.02 5.44
CA ARG A 302 -18.65 9.14 6.52
C ARG A 302 -20.18 9.09 6.62
N VAL A 303 -20.83 8.96 5.46
CA VAL A 303 -22.30 9.00 5.36
C VAL A 303 -22.89 7.85 6.17
N PRO A 304 -23.79 8.13 7.13
CA PRO A 304 -24.46 7.10 7.91
C PRO A 304 -25.21 6.12 7.01
N LYS A 305 -25.16 4.83 7.34
CA LYS A 305 -25.94 3.81 6.65
C LYS A 305 -27.35 3.77 7.26
N SER A 306 -28.37 3.73 6.42
CA SER A 306 -29.77 3.60 6.86
C SER A 306 -30.12 2.19 7.37
N ARG A 307 -29.26 1.20 7.10
CA ARG A 307 -29.41 -0.19 7.57
C ARG A 307 -28.07 -0.92 7.52
N THR A 308 -27.94 -1.96 8.35
CA THR A 308 -26.81 -2.91 8.27
C THR A 308 -26.89 -3.71 6.96
N PRO A 309 -25.84 -3.72 6.12
CA PRO A 309 -25.82 -4.50 4.88
C PRO A 309 -25.98 -6.01 5.11
N LEU A 310 -26.57 -6.72 4.13
CA LEU A 310 -26.86 -8.16 4.23
C LEU A 310 -25.60 -9.02 4.40
N TYR A 311 -24.46 -8.60 3.84
CA TYR A 311 -23.20 -9.33 4.01
C TYR A 311 -22.66 -9.29 5.46
N LEU A 312 -23.17 -8.39 6.30
CA LEU A 312 -22.88 -8.36 7.75
C LEU A 312 -24.03 -8.94 8.56
N ALA A 313 -25.27 -8.59 8.22
CA ALA A 313 -26.46 -8.99 8.96
C ALA A 313 -26.98 -10.37 8.53
N ARG A 314 -26.27 -11.44 8.92
CA ARG A 314 -26.67 -12.83 8.59
C ARG A 314 -28.12 -13.17 8.96
N HIS A 315 -28.64 -12.59 10.05
CA HIS A 315 -30.05 -12.71 10.47
C HIS A 315 -31.08 -12.09 9.50
N ARG A 316 -30.62 -11.39 8.44
CA ARG A 316 -31.46 -10.79 7.38
C ARG A 316 -31.28 -11.48 6.03
N ALA A 317 -30.38 -12.46 5.93
CA ALA A 317 -30.27 -13.29 4.73
C ALA A 317 -31.55 -14.15 4.62
N LYS A 318 -32.15 -14.17 3.43
CA LYS A 318 -33.26 -15.09 3.13
C LYS A 318 -32.72 -16.48 2.82
#